data_AF-A0A3A1NPR4-F1
#
_entry.id   AF-A0A3A1NPR4-F1
#
_cell.length_a   1.000
_cell.length_b   1.000
_cell.length_c   1.000
_cell.angle_alpha   90.00
_cell.angle_beta   90.00
_cell.angle_gamma   90.00
#
_symmetry.space_group_name_H-M   'P 1'
#
loop_
_entity.id
_entity.type
_entity.pdbx_description
1 polymer ?
#
loop_
_entity_poly.entity_id
_entity_poly.type
_entity_poly.pdbx_seq_one_letter_code
_entity_poly.pdbx_strand_id
1 'polypeptide(L)'
;MNLEKPVKSFDEVSITFIVLIFISIIFSISIALMADISASSGHGGLIYVIGPTLVGLLLIVIYLVVLITKPQWKYIFGTAFIIANLITGFIFMNTTF
;
A
#
# COMPACT_ATOMS: atom_id res chain seq x y z
N MET A 1 -5.15 31.30 -25.19
CA MET A 1 -5.04 29.84 -25.39
C MET A 1 -4.29 29.28 -24.18
N ASN A 2 -4.99 28.79 -23.17
CA ASN A 2 -4.35 28.16 -22.01
C ASN A 2 -3.81 26.81 -22.47
N LEU A 3 -2.49 26.75 -22.70
CA LEU A 3 -1.80 25.51 -22.98
C LEU A 3 -1.75 24.72 -21.66
N GLU A 4 -2.78 23.89 -21.43
CA GLU A 4 -2.74 22.88 -20.37
C GLU A 4 -1.51 22.01 -20.62
N LYS A 5 -0.50 22.15 -19.77
CA LYS A 5 0.72 21.34 -19.86
C LYS A 5 0.30 19.88 -19.70
N PRO A 6 0.81 18.95 -20.55
CA PRO A 6 0.48 17.54 -20.42
C PRO A 6 0.86 17.06 -19.02
N VAL A 7 -0.06 16.33 -18.37
CA VAL A 7 0.16 15.78 -17.03
C VAL A 7 1.38 14.86 -17.09
N LYS A 8 2.46 15.22 -16.40
CA LYS A 8 3.67 14.39 -16.34
C LYS A 8 3.37 13.12 -15.56
N SER A 9 3.79 11.96 -16.08
CA SER A 9 3.63 10.68 -15.38
C SER A 9 4.45 10.59 -14.11
N PHE A 10 5.70 11.05 -14.17
CA PHE A 10 6.61 11.10 -13.03
C PHE A 10 6.94 12.55 -12.68
N ASP A 11 6.54 12.94 -11.47
CA ASP A 11 6.78 14.23 -10.81
C ASP A 11 6.94 14.03 -9.29
N GLU A 12 7.22 15.12 -8.57
CA GLU A 12 7.38 15.09 -7.10
C GLU A 12 6.18 14.46 -6.38
N VAL A 13 4.97 14.65 -6.91
CA VAL A 13 3.74 14.09 -6.37
C VAL A 13 3.73 12.56 -6.51
N SER A 14 4.06 12.03 -7.69
CA SER A 14 4.13 10.58 -7.90
C SER A 14 5.16 9.91 -6.99
N ILE A 15 6.31 10.55 -6.77
CA ILE A 15 7.36 10.07 -5.85
C ILE A 15 6.82 10.09 -4.41
N THR A 16 6.16 11.18 -4.02
CA THR A 16 5.53 11.30 -2.70
C THR A 16 4.54 10.17 -2.46
N PHE A 17 3.67 9.85 -3.41
CA PHE A 17 2.75 8.72 -3.27
C PHE A 17 3.44 7.36 -3.21
N ILE A 18 4.50 7.13 -3.99
CA ILE A 18 5.28 5.88 -3.90
C ILE A 18 5.84 5.71 -2.49
N VAL A 19 6.43 6.78 -1.92
CA VAL A 19 6.96 6.78 -0.55
C VAL A 19 5.85 6.57 0.48
N LEU A 20 4.70 7.23 0.32
CA LEU A 20 3.57 7.07 1.23
C LEU A 20 2.96 5.66 1.16
N ILE A 21 2.85 5.07 -0.02
CA ILE A 21 2.43 3.67 -0.18
C ILE A 21 3.43 2.76 0.53
N PHE A 22 4.73 2.98 0.37
CA PHE A 22 5.75 2.21 1.08
C PHE A 22 5.64 2.35 2.61
N ILE A 23 5.48 3.56 3.13
CA ILE A 23 5.25 3.81 4.56
C ILE A 23 3.97 3.12 5.04
N SER A 24 2.92 3.09 4.22
CA SER A 24 1.68 2.38 4.57
C SER A 24 1.90 0.87 4.77
N ILE A 25 2.92 0.26 4.13
CA ILE A 25 3.27 -1.15 4.34
C ILE A 25 3.76 -1.34 5.78
N ILE A 26 4.63 -0.45 6.26
CA ILE A 26 5.13 -0.48 7.63
C ILE A 26 3.96 -0.35 8.61
N PHE A 27 3.05 0.60 8.37
CA PHE A 27 1.86 0.74 9.22
C PHE A 27 0.93 -0.46 9.16
N SER A 28 0.72 -1.04 7.98
CA SER A 28 -0.11 -2.24 7.81
C SER A 28 0.46 -3.43 8.56
N ILE A 29 1.79 -3.62 8.57
CA ILE A 29 2.46 -4.66 9.36
C ILE A 29 2.28 -4.38 10.85
N SER A 30 2.50 -3.15 11.30
CA SER A 30 2.32 -2.77 12.70
C SER A 30 0.90 -3.03 13.20
N ILE A 31 -0.11 -2.74 12.38
CA ILE A 31 -1.52 -3.06 12.69
C ILE A 31 -1.73 -4.58 12.74
N ALA A 32 -1.23 -5.32 11.75
CA ALA A 32 -1.39 -6.77 11.70
C ALA A 32 -0.74 -7.48 12.92
N LEU A 33 0.39 -6.97 13.41
CA LEU A 33 1.09 -7.48 14.59
C LEU A 33 0.39 -7.17 15.92
N MET A 34 -0.63 -6.30 15.92
CA MET A 34 -1.51 -6.11 17.09
C MET A 34 -2.56 -7.21 17.22
N ALA A 35 -2.60 -8.19 16.31
CA ALA A 35 -3.43 -9.38 16.46
C ALA A 35 -3.09 -10.13 17.75
N ASP A 36 -4.10 -10.77 18.36
CA ASP A 36 -3.88 -11.73 19.44
C ASP A 36 -3.25 -13.02 18.87
N ILE A 37 -1.92 -13.00 18.71
CA ILE A 37 -1.14 -14.12 18.18
C ILE A 37 -0.97 -15.17 19.28
N SER A 38 -1.53 -16.38 19.08
CA SER A 38 -1.35 -17.46 20.05
C SER A 38 0.14 -17.89 20.10
N ALA A 39 0.69 -18.02 21.31
CA ALA A 39 2.11 -18.35 21.52
C ALA A 39 2.55 -19.71 20.95
N SER A 40 1.59 -20.60 20.61
CA SER A 40 1.85 -21.89 19.97
C SER A 40 2.18 -21.77 18.47
N SER A 41 1.88 -20.63 17.86
CA SER A 41 2.06 -20.38 16.44
C SER A 41 3.47 -19.86 16.14
N GLY A 42 4.51 -20.64 16.42
CA GLY A 42 5.91 -20.25 16.12
C GLY A 42 6.16 -19.81 14.65
N HIS A 43 5.23 -20.10 13.74
CA HIS A 43 5.18 -19.61 12.35
C HIS A 43 4.03 -18.61 12.07
N GLY A 44 3.05 -18.47 12.97
CA GLY A 44 1.88 -17.61 12.81
C GLY A 44 2.24 -16.14 12.79
N GLY A 45 3.12 -15.67 13.68
CA GLY A 45 3.56 -14.27 13.69
C GLY A 45 4.15 -13.76 12.36
N LEU A 46 4.77 -14.67 11.58
CA LEU A 46 5.43 -14.34 10.32
C LEU A 46 4.43 -14.03 9.20
N ILE A 47 3.22 -14.63 9.21
CA ILE A 47 2.19 -14.35 8.20
C ILE A 47 1.66 -12.92 8.29
N TYR A 48 1.63 -12.36 9.50
CA TYR A 48 1.23 -10.96 9.78
C TYR A 48 2.27 -9.94 9.28
N VAL A 49 3.49 -10.38 8.93
CA VAL A 49 4.50 -9.54 8.28
C VAL A 49 4.47 -9.76 6.77
N ILE A 50 4.53 -11.02 6.32
CA ILE A 50 4.64 -11.36 4.89
C ILE A 50 3.39 -10.97 4.12
N GLY A 51 2.20 -11.26 4.65
CA GLY A 51 0.94 -10.97 3.97
C GLY A 51 0.78 -9.49 3.62
N PRO A 52 0.79 -8.58 4.61
CA PRO A 52 0.77 -7.13 4.36
C PRO A 52 1.88 -6.64 3.43
N THR A 53 3.10 -7.20 3.55
CA THR A 53 4.22 -6.83 2.68
C THR A 53 3.94 -7.17 1.22
N LEU A 54 3.46 -8.38 0.93
CA LEU A 54 3.16 -8.82 -0.43
C LEU A 54 2.04 -7.99 -1.07
N VAL A 55 0.99 -7.70 -0.32
CA VAL A 55 -0.11 -6.84 -0.79
C VAL A 55 0.40 -5.42 -1.06
N GLY A 56 1.18 -4.86 -0.13
CA GLY A 56 1.78 -3.54 -0.29
C GLY A 56 2.69 -3.42 -1.52
N LEU A 57 3.56 -4.40 -1.76
CA LEU A 57 4.42 -4.43 -2.94
C LEU A 57 3.62 -4.55 -4.23
N LEU A 58 2.55 -5.36 -4.24
CA LEU A 58 1.65 -5.46 -5.39
C LEU A 58 0.98 -4.12 -5.68
N LEU A 59 0.52 -3.40 -4.65
CA LEU A 59 -0.09 -2.07 -4.81
C LEU A 59 0.91 -1.04 -5.37
N ILE A 60 2.19 -1.10 -4.99
CA ILE A 60 3.24 -0.26 -5.60
C ILE A 60 3.38 -0.57 -7.09
N VAL A 61 3.44 -1.86 -7.48
CA VAL A 61 3.54 -2.24 -8.90
C VAL A 61 2.33 -1.75 -9.68
N ILE A 62 1.11 -1.93 -9.16
CA ILE A 62 -0.11 -1.44 -9.80
C ILE A 62 -0.08 0.09 -9.91
N TYR A 63 0.41 0.81 -8.88
CA TYR A 63 0.54 2.26 -8.92
C TYR A 63 1.46 2.74 -10.04
N LEU A 64 2.61 2.09 -10.23
CA LEU A 64 3.52 2.40 -11.34
C LEU A 64 2.85 2.19 -12.70
N VAL A 65 2.08 1.11 -12.87
CA VAL A 65 1.31 0.87 -14.10
C VAL A 65 0.26 1.98 -14.32
N VAL A 66 -0.43 2.42 -13.26
CA VAL A 66 -1.40 3.52 -13.34
C VAL A 66 -0.71 4.83 -13.72
N LEU A 67 0.47 5.14 -13.18
CA LEU A 67 1.23 6.34 -13.54
C LEU A 67 1.62 6.36 -15.03
N ILE A 68 2.01 5.21 -15.57
CA ILE A 68 2.41 5.08 -16.98
C ILE A 68 1.18 5.20 -17.90
N THR A 69 0.08 4.53 -17.56
CA THR A 69 -1.10 4.42 -18.44
C THR A 69 -2.09 5.58 -18.30
N LYS A 70 -2.30 6.08 -17.07
CA LYS A 70 -3.31 7.08 -16.71
C LYS A 70 -2.80 8.05 -15.62
N PRO A 71 -1.79 8.87 -15.93
CA PRO A 71 -1.13 9.75 -14.95
C PRO A 71 -2.06 10.77 -14.29
N GLN A 72 -3.14 11.17 -14.96
CA GLN A 72 -4.18 12.05 -14.42
C GLN A 72 -4.91 11.48 -13.18
N TRP A 73 -4.88 10.17 -12.97
CA TRP A 73 -5.53 9.51 -11.82
C TRP A 73 -4.58 9.24 -10.65
N LYS A 74 -3.33 9.73 -10.70
CA LYS A 74 -2.28 9.42 -9.70
C LYS A 74 -2.69 9.73 -8.26
N TYR A 75 -3.51 10.77 -8.04
CA TYR A 75 -3.98 11.17 -6.71
C TYR A 75 -5.02 10.19 -6.15
N ILE A 76 -5.99 9.82 -6.98
CA ILE A 76 -7.10 8.94 -6.59
C ILE A 76 -6.54 7.55 -6.27
N PHE A 77 -5.74 6.99 -7.18
CA PHE A 77 -5.15 5.67 -6.96
C PHE A 77 -4.09 5.68 -5.85
N GLY A 78 -3.30 6.74 -5.71
CA GLY A 78 -2.31 6.84 -4.65
C GLY A 78 -2.96 6.77 -3.27
N THR A 79 -3.97 7.61 -3.03
CA THR A 79 -4.75 7.59 -1.79
C THR A 79 -5.51 6.27 -1.60
N ALA A 80 -6.17 5.77 -2.65
CA ALA A 80 -6.92 4.52 -2.56
C ALA A 80 -6.03 3.33 -2.20
N PHE A 81 -4.80 3.27 -2.71
CA PHE A 81 -3.85 2.19 -2.41
C PHE A 81 -3.28 2.29 -1.01
N ILE A 82 -3.02 3.51 -0.50
CA ILE A 82 -2.67 3.69 0.92
C ILE A 82 -3.80 3.14 1.81
N ILE A 83 -5.04 3.53 1.54
CA ILE A 83 -6.21 3.06 2.30
C ILE A 83 -6.36 1.53 2.20
N ALA A 84 -6.29 0.97 0.99
CA ALA A 84 -6.41 -0.47 0.76
C ALA A 84 -5.32 -1.27 1.50
N ASN A 85 -4.10 -0.74 1.55
CA ASN A 85 -3.01 -1.38 2.28
C ASN A 85 -3.24 -1.32 3.80
N LEU A 86 -3.69 -0.19 4.35
CA LEU A 86 -4.06 -0.10 5.77
C LEU A 86 -5.22 -1.04 6.12
N ILE A 87 -6.24 -1.15 5.26
CA ILE A 87 -7.35 -2.11 5.42
C ILE A 87 -6.80 -3.55 5.45
N THR A 88 -5.80 -3.86 4.64
CA THR A 88 -5.15 -5.18 4.68
C THR A 88 -4.57 -5.46 6.06
N GLY A 89 -3.86 -4.51 6.67
CA GLY A 89 -3.38 -4.63 8.05
C GLY A 89 -4.49 -4.92 9.04
N PHE A 90 -5.62 -4.21 8.95
CA PHE A 90 -6.80 -4.46 9.79
C PHE A 90 -7.43 -5.85 9.55
N ILE A 91 -7.50 -6.31 8.31
CA ILE A 91 -8.00 -7.65 7.98
C ILE A 91 -7.10 -8.69 8.66
N PHE A 92 -5.78 -8.59 8.48
CA PHE A 92 -4.86 -9.51 9.11
C PHE A 92 -4.98 -9.46 10.64
N MET A 93 -5.09 -8.27 11.24
CA MET A 93 -5.28 -8.12 12.69
C MET A 93 -6.49 -8.89 13.23
N ASN A 94 -7.60 -8.91 12.48
CA ASN A 94 -8.86 -9.56 12.89
C ASN A 94 -8.98 -11.01 12.40
N THR A 95 -8.03 -11.50 11.59
CA THR A 95 -8.06 -12.87 11.07
C THR A 95 -7.23 -13.75 11.98
N THR A 96 -7.85 -14.83 12.47
CA THR A 96 -7.15 -15.89 13.18
C THR A 96 -6.58 -16.87 12.17
N PHE A 97 -5.25 -16.95 12.10
CA PHE A 97 -4.50 -17.92 11.31
C PHE A 97 -3.95 -19.04 12.21
#